data_AF-A0A8T2LP63-F1
#
_entry.id   AF-A0A8T2LP63-F1
#
_cell.length_a   1.000
_cell.length_b   1.000
_cell.length_c   1.000
_cell.angle_alpha   90.00
_cell.angle_beta   90.00
_cell.angle_gamma   90.00
#
_symmetry.space_group_name_H-M   'P 1'
#
loop_
_entity.id
_entity.type
_entity.pdbx_description
1 polymer ?
#
loop_
_entity_poly.entity_id
_entity_poly.type
_entity_poly.pdbx_seq_one_letter_code
_entity_poly.pdbx_strand_id
1 'polypeptide(L)'
;MEVSYSTKSLYLSCFTTTQAHFTLDFRGMFLYLLNVSFAGYLSSAHVGQEPPRYTPQHSPAVSSSAVSTPSSDSTTVTENYTAKCPSGGLCTKLPADCFTCQFYYNCSYGKPANFTCAPKKGVDCVNESNQAQVSFNLTMDCQFCWQLDSSQYRCNISTTCMTVSCPRKRYNTTCKVLDHVNCLGKREFQKRLFCNWTGGYKWSTALTLSITLGGFGADRFYLGQWREGLGKLFSFGGLGIWTLIDVLLIAVGYVGPADGSLYI
;
A
#
# COMPACT_ATOMS: atom_id res chain seq x y z
N MET A 1 2.17 36.22 -3.93
CA MET A 1 0.89 36.41 -3.25
C MET A 1 0.02 35.20 -3.56
N GLU A 2 -0.33 34.46 -2.50
CA GLU A 2 -1.39 33.45 -2.32
C GLU A 2 -1.87 32.64 -3.55
N VAL A 3 -1.71 31.32 -3.69
CA VAL A 3 -1.93 30.20 -2.75
C VAL A 3 -3.31 30.25 -2.08
N SER A 4 -4.41 29.99 -2.80
CA SER A 4 -5.73 29.81 -2.15
C SER A 4 -6.79 29.02 -2.92
N TYR A 5 -6.42 27.98 -3.71
CA TYR A 5 -7.43 27.07 -4.29
C TYR A 5 -7.16 25.58 -4.07
N SER A 6 -5.91 25.12 -4.05
CA SER A 6 -5.63 23.69 -3.79
C SER A 6 -5.65 23.31 -2.31
N THR A 7 -5.39 24.27 -1.41
CA THR A 7 -5.36 24.03 0.04
C THR A 7 -6.76 23.89 0.63
N LYS A 8 -7.78 24.54 0.03
CA LYS A 8 -9.17 24.53 0.53
C LYS A 8 -9.85 23.17 0.37
N SER A 9 -9.55 22.42 -0.69
CA SER A 9 -10.14 21.08 -0.90
C SER A 9 -9.63 20.07 0.13
N LEU A 10 -8.32 20.08 0.42
CA LEU A 10 -7.72 19.25 1.48
C LEU A 10 -8.10 19.71 2.90
N TYR A 11 -8.28 21.03 3.13
CA TYR A 11 -8.75 21.54 4.42
C TYR A 11 -10.22 21.19 4.69
N LEU A 12 -11.10 21.23 3.67
CA LEU A 12 -12.51 20.85 3.83
C LEU A 12 -12.66 19.36 4.17
N SER A 13 -11.86 18.48 3.54
CA SER A 13 -11.83 17.05 3.89
C SER A 13 -11.30 16.78 5.31
N CYS A 14 -10.48 17.69 5.84
CA CYS A 14 -9.91 17.59 7.18
C CYS A 14 -10.83 18.16 8.28
N PHE A 15 -11.68 19.14 7.95
CA PHE A 15 -12.63 19.73 8.91
C PHE A 15 -13.82 18.80 9.20
N THR A 16 -14.21 17.95 8.25
CA THR A 16 -15.31 17.00 8.44
C THR A 16 -15.01 15.91 9.46
N THR A 17 -13.74 15.62 9.77
CA THR A 17 -13.40 14.61 10.79
C THR A 17 -13.54 15.14 12.23
N THR A 18 -13.47 16.46 12.45
CA THR A 18 -13.59 17.07 13.78
C THR A 18 -14.96 17.70 14.04
N GLN A 19 -15.91 17.56 13.11
CA GLN A 19 -17.29 18.03 13.30
C GLN A 19 -18.33 17.09 12.69
N ALA A 20 -18.12 15.78 12.80
CA ALA A 20 -19.17 14.78 12.65
C ALA A 20 -19.67 14.33 14.03
N HIS A 21 -19.98 15.30 14.89
CA HIS A 21 -21.14 15.18 15.78
C HIS A 21 -22.42 15.44 14.97
N PHE A 22 -22.49 14.87 13.76
CA PHE A 22 -23.73 14.66 13.04
C PHE A 22 -24.13 13.24 13.41
N THR A 23 -24.71 13.13 14.59
CA THR A 23 -25.82 12.22 14.78
C THR A 23 -26.69 12.36 13.53
N LEU A 24 -26.62 11.36 12.64
CA LEU A 24 -27.67 11.06 11.69
C LEU A 24 -28.90 10.80 12.56
N ASP A 25 -29.52 11.88 12.98
CA ASP A 25 -30.72 11.90 13.77
C ASP A 25 -31.76 11.27 12.85
N PHE A 26 -32.10 10.03 13.14
CA PHE A 26 -33.02 9.18 12.37
C PHE A 26 -34.36 9.92 12.10
N ARG A 27 -34.67 10.94 12.91
CA ARG A 27 -35.80 11.88 12.77
C ARG A 27 -35.64 12.89 11.62
N GLY A 28 -34.43 13.39 11.34
CA GLY A 28 -34.19 14.47 10.37
C GLY A 28 -34.32 14.02 8.91
N MET A 29 -33.79 12.83 8.59
CA MET A 29 -33.88 12.28 7.23
C MET A 29 -35.30 11.79 6.89
N PHE A 30 -36.01 11.26 7.89
CA PHE A 30 -37.41 10.84 7.77
C PHE A 30 -38.34 12.05 7.50
N LEU A 31 -38.11 13.18 8.17
CA LEU A 31 -38.83 14.43 7.91
C LEU A 31 -38.47 15.07 6.56
N TYR A 32 -37.23 14.94 6.10
CA TYR A 32 -36.82 15.44 4.78
C TYR A 32 -37.50 14.64 3.65
N LEU A 33 -37.58 13.32 3.77
CA LEU A 33 -38.24 12.45 2.78
C LEU A 33 -39.78 12.60 2.78
N LEU A 34 -40.40 12.87 3.92
CA LEU A 34 -41.82 13.25 3.98
C LEU A 34 -42.09 14.61 3.30
N ASN A 35 -41.17 15.58 3.41
CA ASN A 35 -41.28 16.85 2.71
C ASN A 35 -41.09 16.71 1.19
N VAL A 36 -40.17 15.85 0.73
CA VAL A 36 -39.96 15.59 -0.70
C VAL A 36 -41.15 14.87 -1.34
N SER A 37 -41.90 14.08 -0.56
CA SER A 37 -43.14 13.42 -1.04
C SER A 37 -44.30 14.40 -1.22
N PHE A 38 -44.31 15.53 -0.50
CA PHE A 38 -45.32 16.58 -0.65
C PHE A 38 -44.98 17.63 -1.73
N ALA A 39 -43.70 17.75 -2.09
CA ALA A 39 -43.22 18.71 -3.09
C ALA A 39 -43.03 18.12 -4.51
N GLY A 40 -43.53 16.90 -4.77
CA GLY A 40 -43.43 16.19 -6.06
C GLY A 40 -44.32 16.72 -7.19
N TYR A 41 -44.82 17.95 -7.09
CA TYR A 41 -45.47 18.65 -8.20
C TYR A 41 -44.72 19.95 -8.48
N LEU A 42 -43.55 19.87 -9.12
CA LEU A 42 -43.20 20.66 -10.30
C LEU A 42 -41.72 20.48 -10.66
N SER A 43 -41.49 20.48 -11.97
CA SER A 43 -40.24 20.83 -12.65
C SER A 43 -39.25 19.70 -12.93
N SER A 44 -39.44 19.18 -14.15
CA SER A 44 -38.45 18.61 -15.05
C SER A 44 -37.27 19.56 -15.29
N ALA A 45 -36.06 19.00 -15.42
CA ALA A 45 -34.98 19.61 -16.17
C ALA A 45 -34.12 18.52 -16.83
N HIS A 46 -34.24 18.44 -18.15
CA HIS A 46 -33.28 17.82 -19.07
C HIS A 46 -31.94 18.58 -19.04
N VAL A 47 -30.81 17.89 -18.95
CA VAL A 47 -29.56 18.27 -19.64
C VAL A 47 -28.79 17.00 -19.98
N GLY A 48 -28.54 16.78 -21.27
CA GLY A 48 -27.62 15.76 -21.77
C GLY A 48 -26.26 16.36 -22.10
N GLN A 49 -25.22 15.51 -22.08
CA GLN A 49 -24.02 15.67 -22.90
C GLN A 49 -23.18 14.38 -22.93
N GLU A 50 -22.79 13.99 -24.14
CA GLU A 50 -21.95 12.85 -24.52
C GLU A 50 -20.45 13.26 -24.60
N PRO A 51 -19.48 12.40 -24.99
CA PRO A 51 -18.36 11.93 -24.16
C PRO A 51 -16.97 12.49 -24.59
N PRO A 52 -15.86 12.01 -23.97
CA PRO A 52 -14.87 11.36 -24.85
C PRO A 52 -14.23 10.08 -24.28
N ARG A 53 -13.86 9.22 -25.25
CA ARG A 53 -13.04 8.01 -25.13
C ARG A 53 -11.67 8.27 -24.50
N TYR A 54 -11.23 7.35 -23.64
CA TYR A 54 -9.83 6.92 -23.60
C TYR A 54 -9.74 5.45 -23.18
N THR A 55 -9.09 4.66 -24.03
CA THR A 55 -8.79 3.22 -23.88
C THR A 55 -7.60 3.00 -22.94
N PRO A 56 -7.56 1.87 -22.23
CA PRO A 56 -6.49 0.94 -22.51
C PRO A 56 -6.94 -0.53 -22.64
N GLN A 57 -5.98 -1.31 -23.11
CA GLN A 57 -6.09 -2.47 -23.98
C GLN A 57 -5.61 -3.73 -23.23
N HIS A 58 -6.33 -4.83 -23.45
CA HIS A 58 -5.91 -6.25 -23.37
C HIS A 58 -5.56 -6.89 -22.00
N SER A 59 -6.54 -7.66 -21.49
CA SER A 59 -6.62 -9.15 -21.37
C SER A 59 -5.34 -10.03 -21.39
N PRO A 60 -5.43 -11.34 -21.07
CA PRO A 60 -5.81 -11.97 -19.78
C PRO A 60 -4.85 -13.14 -19.40
N ALA A 61 -4.86 -13.63 -18.15
CA ALA A 61 -4.37 -14.97 -17.80
C ALA A 61 -4.92 -15.37 -16.43
N VAL A 62 -5.98 -16.19 -16.37
CA VAL A 62 -5.99 -17.66 -16.31
C VAL A 62 -5.64 -18.20 -14.91
N SER A 63 -6.67 -18.81 -14.35
CA SER A 63 -6.75 -19.70 -13.19
C SER A 63 -5.67 -20.81 -13.22
N SER A 64 -5.20 -21.27 -12.06
CA SER A 64 -5.29 -22.70 -11.67
C SER A 64 -4.74 -22.98 -10.28
N SER A 65 -5.47 -23.86 -9.61
CA SER A 65 -5.32 -24.50 -8.30
C SER A 65 -4.27 -25.61 -8.24
N ALA A 66 -3.70 -25.86 -7.04
CA ALA A 66 -3.28 -27.17 -6.53
C ALA A 66 -2.84 -27.02 -5.05
N VAL A 67 -3.57 -27.57 -4.07
CA VAL A 67 -3.35 -28.89 -3.43
C VAL A 67 -1.98 -29.01 -2.75
N SER A 68 -1.99 -29.24 -1.43
CA SER A 68 -0.79 -29.42 -0.61
C SER A 68 -1.01 -30.47 0.46
N THR A 69 -0.27 -31.58 0.40
CA THR A 69 0.28 -32.38 1.51
C THR A 69 1.02 -33.60 0.94
N PRO A 70 1.85 -34.33 1.72
CA PRO A 70 2.80 -33.93 2.78
C PRO A 70 4.22 -34.49 2.51
N SER A 71 5.25 -34.04 3.25
CA SER A 71 6.14 -34.91 4.05
C SER A 71 7.53 -34.32 4.35
N SER A 72 8.03 -34.74 5.53
CA SER A 72 9.42 -35.04 5.88
C SER A 72 10.40 -33.88 6.15
N ASP A 73 10.37 -33.51 7.43
CA ASP A 73 11.46 -33.09 8.31
C ASP A 73 12.87 -33.63 7.95
N SER A 74 13.84 -32.74 7.69
CA SER A 74 15.21 -32.79 8.24
C SER A 74 16.08 -31.61 7.78
N THR A 75 16.79 -30.97 8.72
CA THR A 75 18.07 -30.24 8.55
C THR A 75 18.11 -28.80 7.94
N THR A 76 17.28 -27.88 8.41
CA THR A 76 17.25 -26.47 7.91
C THR A 76 18.21 -25.49 8.62
N VAL A 77 19.53 -25.64 8.46
CA VAL A 77 20.47 -24.51 8.73
C VAL A 77 21.54 -24.37 7.64
N THR A 78 21.96 -25.46 7.00
CA THR A 78 23.08 -25.44 6.04
C THR A 78 22.64 -25.16 4.59
N GLU A 79 21.37 -25.38 4.22
CA GLU A 79 20.90 -25.21 2.83
C GLU A 79 20.62 -23.75 2.41
N ASN A 80 20.25 -22.88 3.37
CA ASN A 80 19.91 -21.48 3.06
C ASN A 80 21.12 -20.55 2.88
N TYR A 81 22.31 -20.94 3.36
CA TYR A 81 23.53 -20.12 3.23
C TYR A 81 24.19 -20.32 1.85
N THR A 82 24.21 -21.56 1.36
CA THR A 82 24.80 -21.92 0.06
C THR A 82 23.99 -21.39 -1.12
N ALA A 83 22.67 -21.24 -0.98
CA ALA A 83 21.82 -20.62 -2.00
C ALA A 83 22.02 -19.10 -2.09
N LYS A 84 22.49 -18.46 -1.02
CA LYS A 84 22.63 -16.99 -0.94
C LYS A 84 24.01 -16.49 -1.40
N CYS A 85 25.04 -17.32 -1.23
CA CYS A 85 26.41 -17.01 -1.62
C CYS A 85 26.93 -18.11 -2.56
N PRO A 86 26.83 -17.94 -3.89
CA PRO A 86 27.39 -18.89 -4.83
C PRO A 86 28.92 -18.85 -4.78
N SER A 87 29.55 -20.02 -4.59
CA SER A 87 31.01 -20.18 -4.64
C SER A 87 31.48 -20.33 -6.09
N GLY A 88 32.70 -19.86 -6.38
CA GLY A 88 33.35 -19.97 -7.69
C GLY A 88 33.00 -18.84 -8.68
N GLY A 89 32.22 -17.84 -8.26
CA GLY A 89 31.96 -16.63 -9.06
C GLY A 89 33.06 -15.57 -8.95
N LEU A 90 32.95 -14.52 -9.76
CA LEU A 90 33.82 -13.33 -9.68
C LEU A 90 33.65 -12.61 -8.34
N CYS A 91 34.75 -12.33 -7.64
CA CYS A 91 34.72 -11.65 -6.33
C CYS A 91 34.00 -10.29 -6.36
N THR A 92 34.12 -9.53 -7.46
CA THR A 92 33.49 -8.21 -7.62
C THR A 92 31.98 -8.24 -7.85
N LYS A 93 31.44 -9.40 -8.26
CA LYS A 93 30.00 -9.61 -8.51
C LYS A 93 29.30 -10.34 -7.37
N LEU A 94 30.02 -10.62 -6.30
CA LEU A 94 29.47 -11.31 -5.15
C LEU A 94 28.42 -10.40 -4.45
N PRO A 95 27.35 -10.96 -3.87
CA PRO A 95 26.42 -10.17 -3.06
C PRO A 95 27.10 -9.59 -1.83
N ALA A 96 26.68 -8.40 -1.39
CA ALA A 96 27.27 -7.69 -0.25
C ALA A 96 27.21 -8.47 1.08
N ASP A 97 26.29 -9.44 1.21
CA ASP A 97 26.17 -10.30 2.38
C ASP A 97 27.29 -11.36 2.47
N CYS A 98 28.03 -11.61 1.39
CA CYS A 98 28.98 -12.72 1.26
C CYS A 98 30.46 -12.34 1.50
N PHE A 99 30.76 -11.05 1.68
CA PHE A 99 32.10 -10.54 1.97
C PHE A 99 32.05 -9.42 3.04
N THR A 100 33.22 -9.08 3.58
CA THR A 100 33.40 -7.98 4.52
C THR A 100 34.49 -7.06 4.01
N CYS A 101 34.24 -5.74 3.98
CA CYS A 101 35.21 -4.73 3.53
C CYS A 101 35.78 -3.91 4.68
N GLN A 102 37.01 -3.45 4.50
CA GLN A 102 37.61 -2.41 5.33
C GLN A 102 37.18 -1.04 4.81
N PHE A 103 36.21 -0.42 5.48
CA PHE A 103 35.68 0.88 5.08
C PHE A 103 36.51 2.02 5.67
N TYR A 104 36.91 2.96 4.81
CA TYR A 104 37.54 4.22 5.18
C TYR A 104 36.56 5.36 4.91
N TYR A 105 36.37 6.27 5.86
CA TYR A 105 35.40 7.37 5.76
C TYR A 105 35.99 8.68 5.23
N ASN A 106 37.23 8.66 4.71
CA ASN A 106 37.96 9.82 4.21
C ASN A 106 37.80 10.05 2.70
N CYS A 107 36.84 9.39 2.06
CA CYS A 107 36.54 9.56 0.64
C CYS A 107 35.62 10.77 0.38
N SER A 108 35.69 11.32 -0.84
CA SER A 108 34.80 12.39 -1.27
C SER A 108 33.39 11.82 -1.53
N TYR A 109 32.38 12.40 -0.88
CA TYR A 109 31.00 11.91 -0.95
C TYR A 109 30.48 11.87 -2.40
N GLY A 110 29.89 10.73 -2.79
CA GLY A 110 29.33 10.50 -4.13
C GLY A 110 30.37 10.28 -5.23
N LYS A 111 31.66 10.11 -4.89
CA LYS A 111 32.71 9.71 -5.84
C LYS A 111 33.07 8.24 -5.66
N PRO A 112 33.48 7.54 -6.73
CA PRO A 112 33.92 6.15 -6.63
C PRO A 112 35.20 6.07 -5.79
N ALA A 113 35.22 5.12 -4.85
CA ALA A 113 36.35 4.82 -3.99
C ALA A 113 36.61 3.31 -3.96
N ASN A 114 37.87 2.93 -3.79
CA ASN A 114 38.29 1.54 -3.74
C ASN A 114 38.42 1.09 -2.28
N PHE A 115 37.80 -0.05 -1.96
CA PHE A 115 37.84 -0.65 -0.64
C PHE A 115 38.38 -2.08 -0.73
N THR A 116 39.24 -2.48 0.20
CA THR A 116 39.72 -3.86 0.27
C THR A 116 38.70 -4.73 1.00
N CYS A 117 38.26 -5.80 0.34
CA CYS A 117 37.25 -6.72 0.84
C CYS A 117 37.78 -8.15 0.87
N ALA A 118 37.25 -8.94 1.81
CA ALA A 118 37.56 -10.36 1.96
C ALA A 118 36.26 -11.17 2.00
N PRO A 119 36.16 -12.30 1.29
CA PRO A 119 35.01 -13.18 1.35
C PRO A 119 34.84 -13.77 2.77
N LYS A 120 33.60 -14.08 3.16
CA LYS A 120 33.32 -14.74 4.43
C LYS A 120 33.79 -16.19 4.42
N LYS A 121 33.99 -16.77 5.61
CA LYS A 121 34.36 -18.18 5.77
C LYS A 121 33.37 -19.07 5.01
N GLY A 122 33.89 -19.97 4.17
CA GLY A 122 33.09 -20.90 3.37
C GLY A 122 32.59 -20.37 2.02
N VAL A 123 33.00 -19.15 1.62
CA VAL A 123 32.71 -18.60 0.28
C VAL A 123 34.03 -18.40 -0.46
N ASP A 124 34.22 -19.13 -1.55
CA ASP A 124 35.38 -18.98 -2.42
C ASP A 124 35.00 -18.19 -3.67
N CYS A 125 35.80 -17.19 -4.03
CA CYS A 125 35.59 -16.39 -5.22
C CYS A 125 36.90 -16.26 -6.02
N VAL A 126 36.76 -16.07 -7.33
CA VAL A 126 37.88 -15.99 -8.27
C VAL A 126 37.98 -14.59 -8.88
N ASN A 127 39.19 -14.24 -9.33
CA ASN A 127 39.40 -13.09 -10.19
C ASN A 127 39.08 -13.43 -11.66
N GLU A 128 39.19 -12.45 -12.55
CA GLU A 128 39.06 -12.62 -14.01
C GLU A 128 40.02 -13.68 -14.57
N SER A 129 41.17 -13.89 -13.93
CA SER A 129 42.16 -14.92 -14.29
C SER A 129 41.91 -16.31 -13.67
N ASN A 130 40.71 -16.59 -13.14
CA ASN A 130 40.36 -17.85 -12.44
C ASN A 130 41.24 -18.19 -11.23
N GLN A 131 41.87 -17.19 -10.63
CA GLN A 131 42.67 -17.36 -9.42
C GLN A 131 41.81 -17.05 -8.20
N ALA A 132 41.80 -17.96 -7.22
CA ALA A 132 41.13 -17.75 -5.94
C ALA A 132 41.77 -16.57 -5.19
N GLN A 133 40.95 -15.64 -4.71
CA GLN A 133 41.43 -14.44 -4.00
C GLN A 133 41.02 -14.45 -2.53
N VAL A 134 42.00 -14.26 -1.64
CA VAL A 134 41.78 -14.06 -0.20
C VAL A 134 41.29 -12.64 0.09
N SER A 135 41.73 -11.68 -0.72
CA SER A 135 41.25 -10.30 -0.68
C SER A 135 41.20 -9.72 -2.09
N PHE A 136 40.23 -8.83 -2.31
CA PHE A 136 40.01 -8.15 -3.58
C PHE A 136 39.67 -6.69 -3.35
N ASN A 137 39.86 -5.85 -4.37
CA ASN A 137 39.47 -4.45 -4.32
C ASN A 137 38.09 -4.28 -4.95
N LEU A 138 37.18 -3.65 -4.21
CA LEU A 138 35.82 -3.34 -4.65
C LEU A 138 35.68 -1.83 -4.82
N THR A 139 35.26 -1.41 -6.01
CA THR A 139 34.96 0.00 -6.30
C THR A 139 33.48 0.27 -6.04
N MET A 140 33.17 1.23 -5.18
CA MET A 140 31.80 1.70 -4.94
C MET A 140 31.78 3.21 -4.67
N ASP A 141 30.63 3.85 -4.86
CA ASP A 141 30.48 5.26 -4.52
C ASP A 141 30.53 5.48 -3.02
N CYS A 142 31.27 6.50 -2.61
CA CYS A 142 31.41 6.91 -1.21
C CYS A 142 30.09 7.54 -0.72
N GLN A 143 29.12 6.70 -0.33
CA GLN A 143 27.82 7.11 0.18
C GLN A 143 27.34 6.13 1.26
N PHE A 144 26.68 6.64 2.30
CA PHE A 144 26.10 5.79 3.33
C PHE A 144 24.80 5.13 2.87
N CYS A 145 24.54 3.91 3.34
CA CYS A 145 23.36 3.12 2.97
C CYS A 145 22.01 3.82 3.19
N TRP A 146 21.92 4.73 4.18
CA TRP A 146 20.70 5.49 4.47
C TRP A 146 20.49 6.70 3.54
N GLN A 147 21.51 7.10 2.77
CA GLN A 147 21.47 8.21 1.80
C GLN A 147 21.19 7.77 0.37
N LEU A 148 21.12 6.45 0.13
CA LEU A 148 20.77 5.88 -1.16
C LEU A 148 19.43 6.42 -1.68
N ASP A 149 19.27 6.32 -3.00
CA ASP A 149 17.97 6.59 -3.63
C ASP A 149 16.94 5.49 -3.28
N SER A 150 15.66 5.85 -3.27
CA SER A 150 14.55 4.94 -2.97
C SER A 150 14.44 3.70 -3.88
N SER A 151 15.02 3.75 -5.07
CA SER A 151 15.13 2.60 -5.98
C SER A 151 16.09 1.50 -5.50
N GLN A 152 17.08 1.86 -4.65
CA GLN A 152 18.20 1.00 -4.27
C GLN A 152 18.01 0.26 -2.93
N TYR A 153 16.87 0.46 -2.26
CA TYR A 153 16.50 -0.29 -1.06
C TYR A 153 15.01 -0.67 -1.06
N ARG A 154 14.66 -1.59 -0.17
CA ARG A 154 13.28 -2.04 0.08
C ARG A 154 12.95 -1.85 1.55
N CYS A 155 11.81 -1.21 1.83
CA CYS A 155 11.34 -0.97 3.20
C CYS A 155 10.16 -1.87 3.52
N ASN A 156 10.04 -2.26 4.79
CA ASN A 156 8.88 -3.01 5.26
C ASN A 156 7.62 -2.11 5.24
N ILE A 157 6.51 -2.66 4.77
CA ILE A 157 5.24 -1.94 4.66
C ILE A 157 4.43 -2.27 5.92
N SER A 158 3.85 -1.25 6.54
CA SER A 158 2.94 -1.45 7.66
C SER A 158 1.50 -1.50 7.18
N THR A 159 0.76 -2.54 7.60
CA THR A 159 -0.69 -2.69 7.37
C THR A 159 -1.52 -2.07 8.49
N THR A 160 -0.89 -1.68 9.61
CA THR A 160 -1.59 -1.13 10.78
C THR A 160 -1.90 0.36 10.67
N CYS A 161 -1.49 1.00 9.59
CA CYS A 161 -1.75 2.42 9.36
C CYS A 161 -2.46 2.64 8.03
N MET A 162 -3.21 3.74 7.92
CA MET A 162 -4.07 4.02 6.77
C MET A 162 -3.62 5.30 6.07
N THR A 163 -3.73 5.32 4.74
CA THR A 163 -3.28 6.47 3.92
C THR A 163 -4.15 7.73 4.09
N VAL A 164 -5.40 7.57 4.52
CA VAL A 164 -6.40 8.66 4.58
C VAL A 164 -6.45 9.43 5.89
N SER A 165 -5.63 9.03 6.87
CA SER A 165 -5.61 9.72 8.16
C SER A 165 -5.19 11.17 7.97
N CYS A 166 -5.87 12.11 8.65
CA CYS A 166 -5.55 13.53 8.61
C CYS A 166 -5.08 14.03 9.99
N PRO A 167 -3.85 14.59 10.10
CA PRO A 167 -2.81 14.69 9.08
C PRO A 167 -2.27 13.31 8.66
N ARG A 168 -1.68 13.21 7.45
CA ARG A 168 -1.12 11.95 6.93
C ARG A 168 -0.18 11.32 7.95
N LYS A 169 -0.56 10.14 8.44
CA LYS A 169 0.24 9.41 9.41
C LYS A 169 1.59 9.01 8.79
N ARG A 170 2.64 9.21 9.57
CA ARG A 170 3.98 8.70 9.30
C ARG A 170 4.25 7.51 10.21
N TYR A 171 4.94 6.51 9.68
CA TYR A 171 5.37 5.36 10.45
C TYR A 171 6.87 5.16 10.29
N ASN A 172 7.50 4.67 11.35
CA ASN A 172 8.89 4.23 11.31
C ASN A 172 8.91 2.82 10.73
N THR A 173 9.81 2.55 9.78
CA THR A 173 10.01 1.22 9.23
C THR A 173 11.48 0.92 9.00
N THR A 174 11.81 -0.36 8.97
CA THR A 174 13.14 -0.85 8.60
C THR A 174 13.24 -0.97 7.09
N CYS A 175 14.29 -0.37 6.55
CA CYS A 175 14.67 -0.45 5.15
C CYS A 175 15.97 -1.24 5.01
N LYS A 176 16.01 -2.14 4.03
CA LYS A 176 17.15 -2.97 3.68
C LYS A 176 17.62 -2.65 2.27
N VAL A 177 18.92 -2.39 2.12
CA VAL A 177 19.55 -2.15 0.81
C VAL A 177 19.55 -3.41 -0.04
N LEU A 178 19.40 -3.25 -1.36
CA LEU A 178 19.44 -4.36 -2.33
C LEU A 178 20.81 -5.04 -2.35
N ASP A 179 20.84 -6.36 -2.55
CA ASP A 179 22.04 -7.19 -2.37
C ASP A 179 23.19 -6.86 -3.34
N HIS A 180 22.88 -6.31 -4.52
CA HIS A 180 23.84 -5.90 -5.54
C HIS A 180 24.35 -4.47 -5.35
N VAL A 181 23.78 -3.70 -4.42
CA VAL A 181 24.17 -2.32 -4.16
C VAL A 181 25.12 -2.28 -2.96
N ASN A 182 26.30 -1.71 -3.17
CA ASN A 182 27.33 -1.56 -2.15
C ASN A 182 27.29 -0.14 -1.57
N CYS A 183 27.35 -0.02 -0.25
CA CYS A 183 27.23 1.25 0.46
C CYS A 183 27.94 1.21 1.81
N LEU A 184 28.27 2.38 2.36
CA LEU A 184 28.96 2.52 3.64
C LEU A 184 28.00 2.37 4.83
N GLY A 185 28.46 1.68 5.87
CA GLY A 185 27.74 1.55 7.14
C GLY A 185 26.75 0.38 7.19
N LYS A 186 25.71 0.50 8.02
CA LYS A 186 24.71 -0.56 8.22
C LYS A 186 23.74 -0.60 7.03
N ARG A 187 23.58 -1.79 6.44
CA ARG A 187 22.68 -2.04 5.29
C ARG A 187 21.19 -2.05 5.67
N GLU A 188 20.89 -2.18 6.96
CA GLU A 188 19.55 -2.06 7.53
C GLU A 188 19.47 -0.79 8.37
N PHE A 189 18.50 0.07 8.04
CA PHE A 189 18.32 1.36 8.69
C PHE A 189 16.85 1.69 8.89
N GLN A 190 16.57 2.54 9.88
CA GLN A 190 15.22 3.01 10.19
C GLN A 190 14.91 4.26 9.37
N LYS A 191 13.73 4.29 8.73
CA LYS A 191 13.26 5.44 7.95
C LYS A 191 11.81 5.78 8.32
N ARG A 192 11.48 7.08 8.30
CA ARG A 192 10.11 7.58 8.41
C ARG A 192 9.48 7.67 7.03
N LEU A 193 8.46 6.86 6.78
CA LEU A 193 7.67 6.86 5.56
C LEU A 193 6.23 7.29 5.82
N PHE A 194 5.54 7.74 4.78
CA PHE A 194 4.10 7.97 4.82
C PHE A 194 3.35 6.66 4.63
N CYS A 195 2.23 6.51 5.33
CA CYS A 195 1.35 5.35 5.19
C CYS A 195 0.75 5.27 3.79
N ASN A 196 0.93 4.12 3.13
CA ASN A 196 0.41 3.85 1.78
C ASN A 196 -0.59 2.67 1.75
N TRP A 197 -1.01 2.18 2.92
CA TRP A 197 -1.91 1.03 2.99
C TRP A 197 -3.38 1.46 2.91
N THR A 198 -4.18 0.67 2.20
CA THR A 198 -5.63 0.82 2.02
C THR A 198 -6.33 -0.52 2.21
N GLY A 199 -7.60 -0.50 2.63
CA GLY A 199 -8.36 -1.69 3.05
C GLY A 199 -8.85 -2.62 1.93
N GLY A 200 -8.53 -2.37 0.65
CA GLY A 200 -8.81 -3.34 -0.42
C GLY A 200 -10.30 -3.51 -0.78
N TYR A 201 -11.14 -2.50 -0.55
CA TYR A 201 -12.58 -2.59 -0.82
C TYR A 201 -12.90 -2.50 -2.31
N LYS A 202 -13.70 -3.45 -2.82
CA LYS A 202 -14.13 -3.48 -4.23
C LYS A 202 -15.49 -2.83 -4.40
N TRP A 203 -15.60 -1.89 -5.35
CA TRP A 203 -16.86 -1.19 -5.62
C TRP A 203 -17.97 -2.14 -6.06
N SER A 204 -17.67 -3.06 -6.98
CA SER A 204 -18.65 -4.04 -7.48
C SER A 204 -19.19 -4.96 -6.38
N THR A 205 -18.33 -5.35 -5.43
CA THR A 205 -18.75 -6.16 -4.28
C THR A 205 -19.66 -5.37 -3.35
N ALA A 206 -19.32 -4.12 -3.03
CA ALA A 206 -20.18 -3.24 -2.24
C ALA A 206 -21.55 -3.05 -2.91
N LEU A 207 -21.58 -2.83 -4.23
CA LEU A 207 -22.82 -2.68 -5.00
C LEU A 207 -23.66 -3.96 -4.99
N THR A 208 -23.03 -5.11 -5.22
CA THR A 208 -23.72 -6.41 -5.20
C THR A 208 -24.33 -6.72 -3.83
N LEU A 209 -23.58 -6.45 -2.76
CA LEU A 209 -24.04 -6.62 -1.38
C LEU A 209 -25.18 -5.65 -1.04
N SER A 210 -25.16 -4.43 -1.59
CA SER A 210 -26.25 -3.47 -1.42
C SER A 210 -27.55 -3.93 -2.10
N ILE A 211 -27.47 -4.48 -3.32
CA ILE A 211 -28.64 -4.98 -4.04
C ILE A 211 -29.23 -6.23 -3.37
N THR A 212 -28.39 -7.17 -2.96
CA THR A 212 -28.81 -8.50 -2.50
C THR A 212 -29.07 -8.58 -1.01
N LEU A 213 -28.27 -7.88 -0.19
CA LEU A 213 -28.32 -7.91 1.27
C LEU A 213 -28.37 -6.50 1.90
N GLY A 214 -28.67 -5.45 1.12
CA GLY A 214 -28.71 -4.07 1.63
C GLY A 214 -29.78 -3.86 2.71
N GLY A 215 -30.88 -4.63 2.67
CA GLY A 215 -31.93 -4.57 3.70
C GLY A 215 -31.43 -4.99 5.07
N PHE A 216 -30.45 -5.89 5.12
CA PHE A 216 -29.80 -6.31 6.36
C PHE A 216 -28.57 -5.44 6.73
N GLY A 217 -28.25 -4.43 5.91
CA GLY A 217 -27.10 -3.54 6.11
C GLY A 217 -25.74 -4.18 5.80
N ALA A 218 -25.70 -5.28 5.03
CA ALA A 218 -24.47 -6.00 4.72
C ALA A 218 -23.46 -5.14 3.93
N ASP A 219 -23.95 -4.21 3.12
CA ASP A 219 -23.19 -3.17 2.43
C ASP A 219 -22.40 -2.29 3.42
N ARG A 220 -23.02 -1.89 4.54
CA ARG A 220 -22.38 -1.04 5.57
C ARG A 220 -21.42 -1.82 6.45
N PHE A 221 -21.76 -3.07 6.76
CA PHE A 221 -20.82 -3.97 7.43
C PHE A 221 -19.58 -4.23 6.56
N TYR A 222 -19.74 -4.41 5.25
CA TYR A 222 -18.63 -4.58 4.32
C TYR A 222 -17.69 -3.37 4.28
N LEU A 223 -18.22 -2.15 4.32
CA LEU A 223 -17.43 -0.92 4.32
C LEU A 223 -16.80 -0.57 5.69
N GLY A 224 -16.98 -1.40 6.71
CA GLY A 224 -16.47 -1.16 8.08
C GLY A 224 -17.36 -0.23 8.93
N GLN A 225 -18.50 0.20 8.42
CA GLN A 225 -19.47 1.07 9.10
C GLN A 225 -20.49 0.24 9.92
N TRP A 226 -19.99 -0.62 10.81
CA TRP A 226 -20.82 -1.61 11.52
C TRP A 226 -21.94 -1.00 12.38
N ARG A 227 -21.74 0.22 12.90
CA ARG A 227 -22.75 0.93 13.71
C ARG A 227 -23.98 1.30 12.89
N GLU A 228 -23.79 1.79 11.66
CA GLU A 228 -24.88 2.12 10.74
C GLU A 228 -25.57 0.86 10.21
N GLY A 229 -24.80 -0.19 9.91
CA GLY A 229 -25.34 -1.50 9.52
C GLY A 229 -26.27 -2.08 10.58
N LEU A 230 -25.91 -1.95 11.87
CA LEU A 230 -26.74 -2.43 12.97
C LEU A 230 -28.06 -1.64 13.10
N GLY A 231 -28.03 -0.33 12.84
CA GLY A 231 -29.25 0.50 12.80
C GLY A 231 -30.24 0.04 11.73
N LYS A 232 -29.76 -0.35 10.54
CA LYS A 232 -30.60 -0.91 9.48
C LYS A 232 -31.21 -2.25 9.86
N LEU A 233 -30.42 -3.11 10.53
CA LEU A 233 -30.87 -4.42 10.97
C LEU A 233 -32.04 -4.33 11.97
N PHE A 234 -31.93 -3.45 12.97
CA PHE A 234 -33.01 -3.24 13.95
C PHE A 234 -34.25 -2.55 13.37
N SER A 235 -34.08 -1.73 12.33
CA SER A 235 -35.20 -1.14 11.60
C SER A 235 -35.84 -2.10 10.57
N PHE A 236 -35.50 -3.40 10.61
CA PHE A 236 -35.91 -4.41 9.61
C PHE A 236 -35.63 -3.98 8.16
N GLY A 237 -34.58 -3.18 7.93
CA GLY A 237 -34.21 -2.71 6.59
C GLY A 237 -35.24 -1.78 5.93
N GLY A 238 -36.16 -1.22 6.71
CA GLY A 238 -37.23 -0.30 6.30
C GLY A 238 -37.79 -0.56 4.90
N LEU A 239 -38.58 -1.63 4.75
CA LEU A 239 -39.46 -1.93 3.59
C LEU A 239 -38.79 -1.82 2.20
N GLY A 240 -37.46 -1.91 2.10
CA GLY A 240 -36.71 -1.80 0.84
C GLY A 240 -36.32 -0.38 0.43
N ILE A 241 -36.87 0.67 1.05
CA ILE A 241 -36.54 2.07 0.73
C ILE A 241 -35.08 2.38 1.05
N TRP A 242 -34.59 1.90 2.18
CA TRP A 242 -33.17 2.04 2.57
C TRP A 242 -32.24 1.41 1.53
N THR A 243 -32.58 0.22 1.06
CA THR A 243 -31.78 -0.50 0.05
C THR A 243 -31.65 0.29 -1.24
N LEU A 244 -32.73 0.96 -1.66
CA LEU A 244 -32.73 1.77 -2.89
C LEU A 244 -31.86 3.02 -2.74
N ILE A 245 -31.91 3.68 -1.57
CA ILE A 245 -31.05 4.82 -1.25
C ILE A 245 -29.58 4.40 -1.23
N ASP A 246 -29.26 3.28 -0.58
CA ASP A 246 -27.87 2.80 -0.49
C ASP A 246 -27.29 2.42 -1.85
N VAL A 247 -28.07 1.73 -2.69
CA VAL A 247 -27.65 1.39 -4.06
C VAL A 247 -27.32 2.67 -4.83
N LEU A 248 -28.16 3.71 -4.74
CA LEU A 248 -27.88 4.99 -5.40
C LEU A 248 -26.61 5.66 -4.86
N LEU A 249 -26.44 5.69 -3.53
CA LEU A 249 -25.28 6.33 -2.89
C LEU A 249 -23.96 5.61 -3.20
N ILE A 250 -23.97 4.28 -3.27
CA ILE A 250 -22.80 3.48 -3.64
C ILE A 250 -22.54 3.60 -5.14
N ALA A 251 -23.59 3.59 -5.98
CA ALA A 251 -23.46 3.70 -7.43
C ALA A 251 -22.83 5.04 -7.85
N VAL A 252 -23.22 6.14 -7.21
CA VAL A 252 -22.64 7.48 -7.44
C VAL A 252 -21.26 7.64 -6.78
N GLY A 253 -20.85 6.70 -5.92
CA GLY A 253 -19.58 6.77 -5.19
C GLY A 253 -19.56 7.83 -4.08
N TYR A 254 -20.74 8.31 -3.65
CA TYR A 254 -20.85 9.26 -2.54
C TYR A 254 -20.46 8.60 -1.20
N VAL A 255 -20.76 7.31 -1.06
CA VAL A 255 -20.40 6.51 0.12
C VAL A 255 -19.17 5.66 -0.19
N GLY A 256 -18.11 5.88 0.58
CA GLY A 256 -16.87 5.12 0.52
C GLY A 256 -16.61 4.27 1.77
N PRO A 257 -15.53 3.48 1.77
CA PRO A 257 -15.04 2.75 2.93
C PRO A 257 -14.85 3.64 4.16
N ALA A 258 -15.06 3.08 5.37
CA ALA A 258 -14.80 3.76 6.64
C ALA A 258 -13.33 4.21 6.76
N ASP A 259 -12.44 3.48 6.10
CA ASP A 259 -11.02 3.77 6.01
C ASP A 259 -10.69 4.86 4.98
N GLY A 260 -11.68 5.64 4.50
CA GLY A 260 -11.57 6.79 3.59
C GLY A 260 -10.89 6.51 2.24
N SER A 261 -10.52 5.26 1.95
CA SER A 261 -9.79 4.87 0.76
C SER A 261 -10.72 4.82 -0.44
N LEU A 262 -10.19 5.07 -1.64
CA LEU A 262 -10.94 4.86 -2.88
C LEU A 262 -11.16 3.36 -3.10
N TYR A 263 -12.28 3.00 -3.75
CA TYR A 263 -12.53 1.63 -4.19
C TYR A 263 -11.45 1.13 -5.17
N ILE A 264 -11.17 -0.17 -5.15
CA ILE A 264 -10.22 -0.85 -6.05
C ILE A 264 -10.98 -1.72 -7.05
#